data_AF-I2GN24-F1
#
_entry.id   AF-I2GN24-F1
#
_cell.length_a   1.000
_cell.length_b   1.000
_cell.length_c   1.000
_cell.angle_alpha   90.00
_cell.angle_beta   90.00
_cell.angle_gamma   90.00
#
_symmetry.space_group_name_H-M   'P 1'
#
loop_
_entity.id
_entity.type
_entity.pdbx_description
1 polymer ?
#
loop_
_entity_poly.entity_id
_entity_poly.type
_entity_poly.pdbx_seq_one_letter_code
_entity_poly.pdbx_strand_id
1 'polypeptide(L)'
;MTAQLPGFAQLTFPADGGNKKASVTEYIGLTNVTIDYDRPAVKGREGKIWGQLVHFGYKDLGFGTSKQAPWRAGANENTTISFSTDVMVEGKPLAAGTYGLMMGVEENEVTVIFSKTSTSWGSYFYDPKDDALRVTVKPVKNQPMVERLKYEFTDETDSSAVIALMWETWKIPFTVTVDVVQTQLASLRNELRGEKGFRAEAYQQAAAYCADRNVNLDEALRWADYAINGQFVGQKTFGTLSTKARLLTMTGKQAEADALMKEALPMANEQEYYQYGRQLIRQKKAKEALEVFQSLAKKNPNVFLSNMGLMRAYSAVGDYKAAADWGKKALALAPDANNKANVERLLQQLAQGKDVN
;
A
#
# COMPACT_ATOMS: atom_id res chain seq x y z
N MET A 1 -50.22 -30.32 -23.69
CA MET A 1 -49.46 -29.38 -22.84
C MET A 1 -49.66 -29.79 -21.39
N THR A 2 -48.69 -30.50 -20.82
CA THR A 2 -48.65 -30.81 -19.38
C THR A 2 -47.86 -29.69 -18.70
N ALA A 3 -48.55 -28.85 -17.92
CA ALA A 3 -47.92 -27.81 -17.13
C ALA A 3 -47.29 -28.43 -15.87
N GLN A 4 -45.96 -28.33 -15.74
CA GLN A 4 -45.27 -28.62 -14.50
C GLN A 4 -45.42 -27.44 -13.55
N LEU A 5 -45.91 -27.71 -12.34
CA LEU A 5 -45.95 -26.73 -11.25
C LEU A 5 -44.51 -26.43 -10.78
N PRO A 6 -44.16 -25.16 -10.51
CA PRO A 6 -42.87 -24.81 -9.95
C PRO A 6 -42.76 -25.37 -8.53
N GLY A 7 -41.69 -26.13 -8.26
CA GLY A 7 -41.40 -26.64 -6.92
C GLY A 7 -41.18 -25.49 -5.94
N PHE A 8 -41.87 -25.52 -4.81
CA PHE A 8 -41.64 -24.57 -3.71
C PHE A 8 -40.19 -24.71 -3.21
N ALA A 9 -39.44 -23.60 -3.23
CA ALA A 9 -38.12 -23.55 -2.60
C ALA A 9 -38.25 -23.75 -1.08
N GLN A 10 -37.39 -24.58 -0.50
CA GLN A 10 -37.34 -24.78 0.96
C GLN A 10 -36.92 -23.50 1.69
N LEU A 11 -37.46 -23.28 2.89
CA LEU A 11 -37.05 -22.20 3.79
C LEU A 11 -35.59 -22.40 4.22
N THR A 12 -34.82 -21.31 4.25
CA THR A 12 -33.43 -21.31 4.70
C THR A 12 -33.37 -21.39 6.22
N PHE A 13 -32.74 -22.44 6.75
CA PHE A 13 -32.44 -22.59 8.18
C PHE A 13 -30.96 -22.30 8.45
N PRO A 14 -30.58 -21.83 9.67
CA PRO A 14 -29.18 -21.74 10.08
C PRO A 14 -28.48 -23.10 9.94
N ALA A 15 -27.18 -23.08 9.65
CA ALA A 15 -26.38 -24.31 9.54
C ALA A 15 -26.52 -25.18 10.81
N ASP A 16 -26.94 -26.43 10.62
CA ASP A 16 -27.08 -27.44 11.66
C ASP A 16 -25.72 -28.09 11.99
N GLY A 17 -25.52 -28.56 13.22
CA GLY A 17 -24.27 -29.22 13.69
C GLY A 17 -23.43 -28.44 14.72
N GLY A 18 -23.86 -27.24 15.13
CA GLY A 18 -23.28 -26.50 16.27
C GLY A 18 -21.93 -25.80 16.02
N ASN A 19 -21.41 -25.89 14.78
CA ASN A 19 -20.31 -25.05 14.30
C ASN A 19 -20.90 -23.74 13.78
N LYS A 20 -20.25 -22.61 14.10
CA LYS A 20 -20.69 -21.29 13.64
C LYS A 20 -19.85 -20.91 12.42
N LYS A 21 -20.44 -20.26 11.42
CA LYS A 21 -19.67 -19.62 10.34
C LYS A 21 -19.09 -18.29 10.82
N ALA A 22 -17.90 -17.96 10.36
CA ALA A 22 -17.22 -16.71 10.61
C ALA A 22 -16.40 -16.31 9.38
N SER A 23 -16.12 -15.02 9.29
CA SER A 23 -15.24 -14.44 8.27
C SER A 23 -14.36 -13.38 8.93
N VAL A 24 -13.14 -13.24 8.44
CA VAL A 24 -12.25 -12.13 8.79
C VAL A 24 -11.66 -11.57 7.50
N THR A 25 -11.50 -10.25 7.44
CA THR A 25 -10.96 -9.56 6.28
C THR A 25 -10.05 -8.43 6.73
N GLU A 26 -8.90 -8.31 6.08
CA GLU A 26 -7.96 -7.21 6.29
C GLU A 26 -7.30 -6.75 4.98
N TYR A 27 -6.81 -5.51 4.98
CA TYR A 27 -6.05 -4.92 3.89
C TYR A 27 -4.56 -4.91 4.22
N ILE A 28 -3.76 -5.55 3.38
CA ILE A 28 -2.29 -5.41 3.37
C ILE A 28 -1.94 -4.54 2.15
N GLY A 29 -1.60 -3.28 2.37
CA GLY A 29 -1.55 -2.30 1.29
C GLY A 29 -2.90 -2.17 0.58
N LEU A 30 -2.94 -2.41 -0.74
CA LEU A 30 -4.19 -2.45 -1.52
C LEU A 30 -4.77 -3.86 -1.67
N THR A 31 -4.13 -4.88 -1.09
CA THR A 31 -4.57 -6.27 -1.19
C THR A 31 -5.57 -6.58 -0.10
N ASN A 32 -6.78 -6.95 -0.48
CA ASN A 32 -7.78 -7.50 0.42
C ASN A 32 -7.50 -8.99 0.62
N VAL A 33 -7.37 -9.41 1.88
CA VAL A 33 -7.25 -10.80 2.31
C VAL A 33 -8.47 -11.19 3.13
N THR A 34 -9.28 -12.12 2.60
CA THR A 34 -10.50 -12.61 3.28
C THR A 34 -10.37 -14.10 3.60
N ILE A 35 -10.75 -14.50 4.82
CA ILE A 35 -10.82 -15.91 5.23
C ILE A 35 -12.24 -16.21 5.67
N ASP A 36 -12.92 -17.14 5.00
CA ASP A 36 -14.25 -17.63 5.36
C ASP A 36 -14.14 -19.06 5.90
N TYR A 37 -14.72 -19.31 7.07
CA TYR A 37 -14.51 -20.57 7.78
C TYR A 37 -15.64 -20.91 8.75
N ASP A 38 -15.82 -22.21 8.96
CA ASP A 38 -16.63 -22.75 10.06
C ASP A 38 -15.74 -23.01 11.27
N ARG A 39 -16.08 -22.42 12.42
CA ARG A 39 -15.28 -22.45 13.65
C ARG A 39 -15.75 -23.51 14.65
N PRO A 40 -15.14 -24.72 14.68
CA PRO A 40 -15.42 -25.72 15.71
C PRO A 40 -15.04 -25.23 17.10
N ALA A 41 -15.68 -25.82 18.10
CA ALA A 41 -15.43 -25.57 19.51
C ALA A 41 -14.69 -26.76 20.15
N VAL A 42 -13.85 -26.50 21.15
CA VAL A 42 -13.14 -27.56 21.89
C VAL A 42 -14.15 -28.43 22.63
N LYS A 43 -15.14 -27.82 23.31
CA LYS A 43 -16.24 -28.53 24.01
C LYS A 43 -15.75 -29.60 25.00
N GLY A 44 -14.82 -29.27 25.89
CA GLY A 44 -14.34 -30.21 26.91
C GLY A 44 -13.41 -31.31 26.38
N ARG A 45 -12.83 -31.11 25.19
CA ARG A 45 -11.88 -32.03 24.54
C ARG A 45 -10.45 -31.49 24.58
N GLU A 46 -10.11 -30.74 25.63
CA GLU A 46 -8.77 -30.23 25.85
C GLU A 46 -7.76 -31.39 25.87
N GLY A 47 -6.64 -31.23 25.17
CA GLY A 47 -5.62 -32.25 24.94
C GLY A 47 -6.02 -33.33 23.93
N LYS A 48 -7.20 -33.25 23.32
CA LYS A 48 -7.73 -34.24 22.36
C LYS A 48 -8.07 -33.61 21.01
N ILE A 49 -7.72 -32.34 20.78
CA ILE A 49 -7.91 -31.70 19.48
C ILE A 49 -6.84 -32.18 18.50
N TRP A 50 -5.57 -31.95 18.82
CA TRP A 50 -4.44 -32.29 17.95
C TRP A 50 -4.02 -33.74 18.10
N GLY A 51 -3.80 -34.44 16.99
CA GLY A 51 -3.45 -35.86 16.94
C GLY A 51 -4.65 -36.81 17.10
N GLN A 52 -5.83 -36.32 17.49
CA GLN A 52 -7.05 -37.13 17.60
C GLN A 52 -8.19 -36.61 16.71
N LEU A 53 -8.76 -35.44 17.04
CA LEU A 53 -9.82 -34.84 16.23
C LEU A 53 -9.26 -34.30 14.90
N VAL A 54 -8.16 -33.56 14.99
CA VAL A 54 -7.30 -33.20 13.86
C VAL A 54 -6.21 -34.25 13.82
N HIS A 55 -6.28 -35.16 12.84
CA HIS A 55 -5.25 -36.19 12.70
C HIS A 55 -3.91 -35.57 12.31
N PHE A 56 -2.82 -36.21 12.74
CA PHE A 56 -1.51 -35.90 12.17
C PHE A 56 -1.36 -36.54 10.78
N GLY A 57 -0.54 -35.91 9.95
CA GLY A 57 -0.34 -36.23 8.55
C GLY A 57 -1.61 -36.15 7.72
N TYR A 58 -1.68 -37.03 6.73
CA TYR A 58 -2.80 -37.16 5.81
C TYR A 58 -3.57 -38.44 6.11
N LYS A 59 -4.89 -38.44 5.90
CA LYS A 59 -5.74 -39.58 6.25
C LYS A 59 -6.72 -39.95 5.14
N ASP A 60 -6.95 -41.24 4.93
CA ASP A 60 -8.13 -41.70 4.18
C ASP A 60 -9.35 -41.51 5.08
N LEU A 61 -10.25 -40.62 4.66
CA LEU A 61 -11.48 -40.31 5.41
C LEU A 61 -12.59 -41.33 5.17
N GLY A 62 -12.35 -42.37 4.36
CA GLY A 62 -13.31 -43.43 4.06
C GLY A 62 -14.44 -43.01 3.13
N PHE A 63 -14.37 -41.78 2.58
CA PHE A 63 -15.37 -41.21 1.68
C PHE A 63 -14.71 -40.24 0.69
N GLY A 64 -15.30 -40.11 -0.50
CA GLY A 64 -14.75 -39.30 -1.58
C GLY A 64 -13.57 -39.94 -2.30
N THR A 65 -12.93 -39.18 -3.17
CA THR A 65 -11.83 -39.66 -4.04
C THR A 65 -10.46 -39.57 -3.36
N SER A 66 -10.32 -38.77 -2.31
CA SER A 66 -9.03 -38.58 -1.65
C SER A 66 -8.68 -39.74 -0.73
N LYS A 67 -7.42 -40.19 -0.81
CA LYS A 67 -6.84 -41.24 0.04
C LYS A 67 -5.79 -40.72 1.01
N GLN A 68 -5.40 -39.47 0.83
CA GLN A 68 -4.47 -38.75 1.69
C GLN A 68 -4.99 -37.33 1.85
N ALA A 69 -6.10 -37.21 2.60
CA ALA A 69 -6.73 -35.92 2.82
C ALA A 69 -6.01 -35.14 3.93
N PRO A 70 -5.62 -33.87 3.71
CA PRO A 70 -5.20 -32.97 4.78
C PRO A 70 -6.41 -32.54 5.61
N TRP A 71 -6.16 -31.87 6.73
CA TRP A 71 -7.23 -31.24 7.50
C TRP A 71 -7.68 -29.94 6.82
N ARG A 72 -9.00 -29.72 6.77
CA ARG A 72 -9.65 -28.54 6.16
C ARG A 72 -9.51 -27.21 6.91
N ALA A 73 -8.62 -27.16 7.90
CA ALA A 73 -8.35 -25.99 8.74
C ALA A 73 -9.60 -25.33 9.35
N GLY A 74 -10.64 -26.13 9.63
CA GLY A 74 -11.97 -25.67 10.03
C GLY A 74 -12.93 -26.84 10.21
N ALA A 75 -14.23 -26.59 10.11
CA ALA A 75 -15.29 -27.60 10.15
C ALA A 75 -16.19 -27.54 8.90
N ASN A 76 -17.09 -28.52 8.72
CA ASN A 76 -18.05 -28.55 7.59
C ASN A 76 -17.39 -28.36 6.21
N GLU A 77 -17.72 -27.29 5.48
CA GLU A 77 -17.10 -26.89 4.23
C GLU A 77 -15.60 -26.58 4.38
N ASN A 78 -14.87 -26.53 3.27
CA ASN A 78 -13.48 -26.10 3.32
C ASN A 78 -13.37 -24.65 3.79
N THR A 79 -12.37 -24.36 4.63
CA THR A 79 -11.97 -22.97 4.86
C THR A 79 -11.47 -22.40 3.55
N THR A 80 -11.87 -21.17 3.22
CA THR A 80 -11.35 -20.47 2.04
C THR A 80 -10.48 -19.29 2.47
N ILE A 81 -9.48 -18.97 1.66
CA ILE A 81 -8.68 -17.75 1.76
C ILE A 81 -8.61 -17.10 0.38
N SER A 82 -8.94 -15.81 0.32
CA SER A 82 -8.99 -15.04 -0.92
C SER A 82 -8.01 -13.89 -0.87
N PHE A 83 -7.28 -13.69 -1.96
CA PHE A 83 -6.37 -12.57 -2.17
C PHE A 83 -6.81 -11.77 -3.40
N SER A 84 -7.04 -10.46 -3.25
CA SER A 84 -7.49 -9.62 -4.37
C SER A 84 -6.37 -9.27 -5.36
N THR A 85 -5.11 -9.46 -4.98
CA THR A 85 -3.92 -9.25 -5.82
C THR A 85 -2.90 -10.36 -5.53
N ASP A 86 -1.87 -10.47 -6.36
CA ASP A 86 -0.80 -11.46 -6.15
C ASP A 86 -0.06 -11.18 -4.83
N VAL A 87 0.30 -12.24 -4.11
CA VAL A 87 0.97 -12.17 -2.82
C VAL A 87 2.17 -13.10 -2.77
N MET A 88 2.98 -12.95 -1.71
CA MET A 88 3.93 -13.97 -1.31
C MET A 88 3.49 -14.55 0.03
N VAL A 89 3.45 -15.87 0.13
CA VAL A 89 3.21 -16.58 1.39
C VAL A 89 4.49 -17.28 1.79
N GLU A 90 5.03 -16.97 2.98
CA GLU A 90 6.33 -17.48 3.44
C GLU A 90 7.43 -17.33 2.37
N GLY A 91 7.44 -16.18 1.68
CA GLY A 91 8.40 -15.86 0.62
C GLY A 91 8.20 -16.61 -0.70
N LYS A 92 7.10 -17.35 -0.89
CA LYS A 92 6.76 -18.02 -2.15
C LYS A 92 5.58 -17.34 -2.86
N PRO A 93 5.62 -17.18 -4.19
CA PRO A 93 4.55 -16.49 -4.92
C PRO A 93 3.25 -17.28 -4.93
N LEU A 94 2.15 -16.56 -4.78
CA LEU A 94 0.78 -17.05 -4.94
C LEU A 94 -0.02 -15.99 -5.70
N ALA A 95 -0.64 -16.39 -6.81
CA ALA A 95 -1.45 -15.48 -7.61
C ALA A 95 -2.71 -15.01 -6.84
N ALA A 96 -3.32 -13.92 -7.31
CA ALA A 96 -4.63 -13.50 -6.85
C ALA A 96 -5.67 -14.61 -7.09
N GLY A 97 -6.61 -14.77 -6.17
CA GLY A 97 -7.66 -15.78 -6.28
C GLY A 97 -8.19 -16.25 -4.94
N THR A 98 -9.15 -17.16 -5.00
CA THR A 98 -9.73 -17.83 -3.83
C THR A 98 -9.26 -19.27 -3.78
N TYR A 99 -8.70 -19.67 -2.64
CA TYR A 99 -8.12 -20.98 -2.42
C TYR A 99 -8.82 -21.71 -1.27
N GLY A 100 -8.97 -23.02 -1.39
CA GLY A 100 -9.25 -23.88 -0.24
C GLY A 100 -8.00 -23.97 0.63
N LEU A 101 -8.13 -23.54 1.89
CA LEU A 101 -7.06 -23.58 2.89
C LEU A 101 -7.07 -24.94 3.61
N MET A 102 -5.97 -25.67 3.49
CA MET A 102 -5.80 -26.99 4.09
C MET A 102 -4.50 -27.04 4.88
N MET A 103 -4.41 -27.96 5.84
CA MET A 103 -3.23 -28.14 6.68
C MET A 103 -2.90 -29.63 6.79
N GLY A 104 -1.70 -30.00 6.32
CA GLY A 104 -1.05 -31.26 6.70
C GLY A 104 -0.37 -31.04 8.04
N VAL A 105 -1.04 -31.42 9.13
CA VAL A 105 -0.58 -31.14 10.50
C VAL A 105 0.35 -32.26 10.94
N GLU A 106 1.56 -31.95 11.33
CA GLU A 106 2.44 -32.87 12.05
C GLU A 106 2.68 -32.34 13.47
N GLU A 107 3.41 -33.09 14.28
CA GLU A 107 3.63 -32.69 15.67
C GLU A 107 4.40 -31.36 15.77
N ASN A 108 5.43 -31.15 14.94
CA ASN A 108 6.34 -29.99 15.06
C ASN A 108 6.38 -29.11 13.81
N GLU A 109 5.63 -29.48 12.78
CA GLU A 109 5.54 -28.73 11.53
C GLU A 109 4.11 -28.83 10.98
N VAL A 110 3.69 -27.79 10.25
CA VAL A 110 2.42 -27.80 9.55
C VAL A 110 2.67 -27.37 8.12
N THR A 111 2.24 -28.20 7.18
CA THR A 111 2.20 -27.81 5.77
C THR A 111 0.89 -27.09 5.52
N VAL A 112 0.94 -25.77 5.33
CA VAL A 112 -0.20 -24.95 4.90
C VAL A 112 -0.30 -25.06 3.38
N ILE A 113 -1.49 -25.41 2.90
CA ILE A 113 -1.76 -25.76 1.51
C ILE A 113 -2.87 -24.84 1.00
N PHE A 114 -2.62 -24.24 -0.16
CA PHE A 114 -3.57 -23.40 -0.89
C PHE A 114 -4.03 -24.17 -2.13
N SER A 115 -5.20 -24.79 -2.06
CA SER A 115 -5.78 -25.57 -3.17
C SER A 115 -6.67 -24.70 -4.06
N LYS A 116 -6.61 -24.87 -5.38
CA LYS A 116 -7.51 -24.20 -6.34
C LYS A 116 -8.96 -24.65 -6.18
N THR A 117 -9.20 -25.80 -5.55
CA THR A 117 -10.54 -26.33 -5.28
C THR A 117 -11.10 -25.70 -4.00
N SER A 118 -11.82 -24.58 -4.16
CA SER A 118 -12.32 -23.75 -3.05
C SER A 118 -13.78 -23.98 -2.65
N THR A 119 -14.52 -24.87 -3.32
CA THR A 119 -15.97 -25.09 -3.09
C THR A 119 -16.32 -26.45 -2.50
N SER A 120 -15.30 -27.22 -2.06
CA SER A 120 -15.50 -28.60 -1.61
C SER A 120 -16.03 -28.69 -0.18
N TRP A 121 -16.88 -29.69 0.08
CA TRP A 121 -17.21 -30.08 1.45
C TRP A 121 -16.01 -30.78 2.08
N GLY A 122 -15.34 -30.10 3.00
CA GLY A 122 -14.13 -30.58 3.64
C GLY A 122 -13.03 -31.00 2.68
N SER A 123 -12.34 -32.10 2.98
CA SER A 123 -11.17 -32.59 2.22
C SER A 123 -11.36 -33.98 1.58
N TYR A 124 -12.60 -34.47 1.50
CA TYR A 124 -12.93 -35.80 0.94
C TYR A 124 -12.54 -35.98 -0.54
N PHE A 125 -12.51 -34.88 -1.30
CA PHE A 125 -12.18 -34.87 -2.72
C PHE A 125 -10.86 -34.15 -3.01
N TYR A 126 -10.02 -33.98 -1.99
CA TYR A 126 -8.72 -33.34 -2.13
C TYR A 126 -7.82 -34.07 -3.15
N ASP A 127 -7.34 -33.34 -4.15
CA ASP A 127 -6.32 -33.77 -5.12
C ASP A 127 -5.08 -32.85 -4.99
N PRO A 128 -3.89 -33.39 -4.66
CA PRO A 128 -2.64 -32.63 -4.65
C PRO A 128 -2.31 -31.88 -5.94
N LYS A 129 -2.85 -32.31 -7.10
CA LYS A 129 -2.65 -31.63 -8.39
C LYS A 129 -3.31 -30.26 -8.45
N ASP A 130 -4.30 -30.02 -7.60
CA ASP A 130 -4.99 -28.74 -7.50
C ASP A 130 -4.26 -27.75 -6.59
N ASP A 131 -3.16 -28.15 -5.93
CA ASP A 131 -2.41 -27.26 -5.06
C ASP A 131 -1.74 -26.15 -5.87
N ALA A 132 -2.07 -24.90 -5.54
CA ALA A 132 -1.38 -23.72 -6.05
C ALA A 132 -0.08 -23.47 -5.28
N LEU A 133 -0.09 -23.73 -3.97
CA LEU A 133 1.08 -23.50 -3.12
C LEU A 133 1.08 -24.41 -1.87
N ARG A 134 2.28 -24.80 -1.45
CA ARG A 134 2.56 -25.42 -0.14
C ARG A 134 3.69 -24.68 0.57
N VAL A 135 3.46 -24.31 1.83
CA VAL A 135 4.45 -23.72 2.71
C VAL A 135 4.49 -24.48 4.03
N THR A 136 5.68 -24.66 4.60
CA THR A 136 5.85 -25.35 5.88
C THR A 136 6.13 -24.32 6.95
N VAL A 137 5.34 -24.34 8.02
CA VAL A 137 5.47 -23.43 9.17
C VAL A 137 5.56 -24.22 10.47
N LYS A 138 6.07 -23.57 11.52
CA LYS A 138 6.14 -24.18 12.85
C LYS A 138 4.92 -23.78 13.68
N PRO A 139 4.15 -24.72 14.24
CA PRO A 139 3.09 -24.40 15.17
C PRO A 139 3.70 -23.88 16.48
N VAL A 140 3.05 -22.88 17.07
CA VAL A 140 3.35 -22.39 18.42
C VAL A 140 2.36 -23.04 19.39
N LYS A 141 2.88 -23.86 20.30
CA LYS A 141 2.08 -24.60 21.29
C LYS A 141 1.99 -23.84 22.62
N ASN A 142 1.21 -24.35 23.56
CA ASN A 142 1.04 -23.81 24.91
C ASN A 142 0.57 -22.35 24.94
N GLN A 143 -0.22 -21.96 23.93
CA GLN A 143 -0.89 -20.67 23.89
C GLN A 143 -2.08 -20.64 24.87
N PRO A 144 -2.55 -19.44 25.27
CA PRO A 144 -3.81 -19.32 25.99
C PRO A 144 -4.95 -20.04 25.26
N MET A 145 -5.82 -20.70 26.03
CA MET A 145 -6.92 -21.52 25.52
C MET A 145 -7.87 -20.70 24.63
N VAL A 146 -8.07 -21.16 23.40
CA VAL A 146 -9.04 -20.62 22.44
C VAL A 146 -10.15 -21.64 22.22
N GLU A 147 -11.30 -21.41 22.85
CA GLU A 147 -12.44 -22.34 22.83
C GLU A 147 -12.98 -22.59 21.42
N ARG A 148 -13.09 -21.55 20.60
CA ARG A 148 -13.58 -21.64 19.22
C ARG A 148 -12.51 -21.18 18.27
N LEU A 149 -12.19 -22.03 17.30
CA LEU A 149 -11.23 -21.74 16.23
C LEU A 149 -11.47 -20.33 15.67
N LYS A 150 -10.38 -19.59 15.50
CA LYS A 150 -10.40 -18.27 14.86
C LYS A 150 -9.15 -18.08 14.01
N TYR A 151 -9.26 -17.17 13.05
CA TYR A 151 -8.12 -16.62 12.34
C TYR A 151 -7.92 -15.18 12.78
N GLU A 152 -6.66 -14.80 13.00
CA GLU A 152 -6.27 -13.43 13.35
C GLU A 152 -5.12 -12.97 12.47
N PHE A 153 -5.06 -11.67 12.25
CA PHE A 153 -3.93 -10.99 11.65
C PHE A 153 -3.13 -10.32 12.77
N THR A 154 -1.81 -10.43 12.69
CA THR A 154 -0.87 -9.85 13.67
C THR A 154 0.38 -9.34 12.96
N ASP A 155 1.20 -8.56 13.66
CA ASP A 155 2.51 -8.07 13.16
C ASP A 155 2.40 -7.31 11.81
N GLU A 156 1.37 -6.48 11.69
CA GLU A 156 1.06 -5.71 10.48
C GLU A 156 2.11 -4.64 10.17
N THR A 157 2.44 -4.53 8.88
CA THR A 157 3.14 -3.41 8.28
C THR A 157 2.40 -2.96 7.02
N ASP A 158 2.84 -1.87 6.40
CA ASP A 158 2.28 -1.42 5.10
C ASP A 158 2.31 -2.50 4.00
N SER A 159 3.17 -3.51 4.13
CA SER A 159 3.43 -4.52 3.09
C SER A 159 3.34 -5.97 3.56
N SER A 160 2.98 -6.22 4.82
CA SER A 160 2.95 -7.58 5.37
C SER A 160 1.99 -7.74 6.55
N ALA A 161 1.52 -8.96 6.77
CA ALA A 161 0.89 -9.37 8.02
C ALA A 161 1.16 -10.87 8.28
N VAL A 162 1.11 -11.28 9.54
CA VAL A 162 1.09 -12.68 9.95
C VAL A 162 -0.35 -13.12 10.13
N ILE A 163 -0.79 -14.11 9.37
CA ILE A 163 -2.09 -14.75 9.53
C ILE A 163 -1.90 -15.97 10.43
N ALA A 164 -2.73 -16.09 11.47
CA ALA A 164 -2.63 -17.17 12.42
C ALA A 164 -3.97 -17.87 12.64
N LEU A 165 -4.01 -19.19 12.42
CA LEU A 165 -5.06 -20.04 12.98
C LEU A 165 -4.79 -20.22 14.47
N MET A 166 -5.80 -19.98 15.31
CA MET A 166 -5.74 -20.23 16.74
C MET A 166 -6.90 -21.14 17.18
N TRP A 167 -6.57 -22.25 17.82
CA TRP A 167 -7.58 -23.14 18.40
C TRP A 167 -6.98 -24.00 19.51
N GLU A 168 -7.74 -24.18 20.60
CA GLU A 168 -7.26 -24.80 21.82
C GLU A 168 -5.98 -24.09 22.30
N THR A 169 -4.83 -24.76 22.41
CA THR A 169 -3.56 -24.17 22.85
C THR A 169 -2.53 -24.07 21.74
N TRP A 170 -2.94 -24.26 20.48
CA TRP A 170 -2.08 -24.15 19.30
C TRP A 170 -2.38 -22.88 18.51
N LYS A 171 -1.30 -22.28 18.00
CA LYS A 171 -1.29 -21.21 17.01
C LYS A 171 -0.49 -21.69 15.81
N ILE A 172 -1.02 -21.54 14.59
CA ILE A 172 -0.33 -21.89 13.33
C ILE A 172 -0.18 -20.61 12.52
N PRO A 173 0.95 -19.89 12.64
CA PRO A 173 1.18 -18.64 11.93
C PRO A 173 1.81 -18.88 10.56
N PHE A 174 1.45 -18.06 9.58
CA PHE A 174 2.17 -17.89 8.33
C PHE A 174 2.14 -16.43 7.87
N THR A 175 3.22 -15.98 7.25
CA THR A 175 3.42 -14.59 6.82
C THR A 175 2.94 -14.41 5.39
N VAL A 176 2.16 -13.36 5.17
CA VAL A 176 1.77 -12.86 3.85
C VAL A 176 2.43 -11.52 3.63
N THR A 177 3.10 -11.35 2.49
CA THR A 177 3.67 -10.07 2.06
C THR A 177 3.16 -9.69 0.68
N VAL A 178 3.06 -8.39 0.41
CA VAL A 178 2.59 -7.84 -0.87
C VAL A 178 3.61 -6.88 -1.45
N ASP A 179 3.68 -6.81 -2.78
CA ASP A 179 4.45 -5.78 -3.47
C ASP A 179 3.61 -4.51 -3.60
N VAL A 180 3.68 -3.64 -2.58
CA VAL A 180 2.90 -2.39 -2.52
C VAL A 180 3.13 -1.48 -3.72
N VAL A 181 4.33 -1.54 -4.32
CA VAL A 181 4.67 -0.72 -5.48
C VAL A 181 4.00 -1.27 -6.72
N GLN A 182 4.16 -2.56 -7.01
CA GLN A 182 3.55 -3.18 -8.18
C GLN A 182 2.03 -3.16 -8.11
N THR A 183 1.46 -3.45 -6.94
CA THR A 183 0.00 -3.40 -6.76
C THR A 183 -0.55 -1.99 -6.97
N GLN A 184 0.13 -0.95 -6.46
CA GLN A 184 -0.29 0.43 -6.69
C GLN A 184 -0.15 0.83 -8.16
N LEU A 185 0.91 0.43 -8.85
CA LEU A 185 1.09 0.68 -10.29
C LEU A 185 -0.01 0.00 -11.12
N ALA A 186 -0.39 -1.23 -10.77
CA ALA A 186 -1.50 -1.92 -11.40
C ALA A 186 -2.84 -1.19 -11.16
N SER A 187 -3.09 -0.71 -9.93
CA SER A 187 -4.28 0.10 -9.61
C SER A 187 -4.29 1.40 -10.41
N LEU A 188 -3.17 2.14 -10.47
CA LEU A 188 -3.06 3.38 -11.26
C LEU A 188 -3.37 3.13 -12.74
N ARG A 189 -2.77 2.09 -13.35
CA ARG A 189 -3.04 1.71 -14.75
C ARG A 189 -4.51 1.39 -14.97
N ASN A 190 -5.15 0.69 -14.03
CA ASN A 190 -6.56 0.34 -14.14
C ASN A 190 -7.47 1.58 -13.99
N GLU A 191 -7.20 2.43 -13.00
CA GLU A 191 -7.99 3.63 -12.73
C GLU A 191 -7.90 4.67 -13.85
N LEU A 192 -6.73 4.80 -14.49
CA LEU A 192 -6.53 5.65 -15.66
C LEU A 192 -7.28 5.17 -16.92
N ARG A 193 -7.82 3.94 -16.93
CA ARG A 193 -8.71 3.47 -18.00
C ARG A 193 -10.18 3.84 -17.76
N GLY A 194 -10.52 4.25 -16.54
CA GLY A 194 -11.87 4.65 -16.15
C GLY A 194 -12.09 6.17 -16.23
N GLU A 195 -13.12 6.65 -15.54
CA GLU A 195 -13.50 8.08 -15.49
C GLU A 195 -12.33 8.99 -15.09
N LYS A 196 -11.50 8.56 -14.14
CA LYS A 196 -10.33 9.32 -13.69
C LYS A 196 -9.34 9.59 -14.83
N GLY A 197 -9.29 8.70 -15.82
CA GLY A 197 -8.48 8.81 -17.04
C GLY A 197 -8.86 9.94 -18.00
N PHE A 198 -9.94 10.68 -17.72
CA PHE A 198 -10.30 11.90 -18.48
C PHE A 198 -9.77 13.19 -17.84
N ARG A 199 -8.92 13.10 -16.81
CA ARG A 199 -8.37 14.27 -16.08
C ARG A 199 -6.85 14.28 -16.13
N ALA A 200 -6.24 15.40 -16.55
CA ALA A 200 -4.79 15.60 -16.55
C ALA A 200 -4.16 15.28 -15.18
N GLU A 201 -4.85 15.71 -14.12
CA GLU A 201 -4.43 15.53 -12.74
C GLU A 201 -4.21 14.05 -12.39
N ALA A 202 -5.02 13.12 -12.91
CA ALA A 202 -4.85 11.70 -12.60
C ALA A 202 -3.54 11.14 -13.17
N TYR A 203 -3.18 11.51 -14.40
CA TYR A 203 -1.90 11.13 -15.00
C TYR A 203 -0.72 11.82 -14.30
N GLN A 204 -0.89 13.07 -13.89
CA GLN A 204 0.11 13.80 -13.11
C GLN A 204 0.35 13.12 -11.76
N GLN A 205 -0.69 12.71 -11.03
CA GLN A 205 -0.59 11.98 -9.78
C GLN A 205 0.10 10.61 -9.96
N ALA A 206 -0.24 9.87 -11.01
CA ALA A 206 0.41 8.59 -11.33
C ALA A 206 1.91 8.76 -11.64
N ALA A 207 2.26 9.79 -12.42
CA ALA A 207 3.64 10.13 -12.72
C ALA A 207 4.41 10.60 -11.47
N ALA A 208 3.75 11.39 -10.60
CA ALA A 208 4.32 11.85 -9.34
C ALA A 208 4.61 10.69 -8.39
N TYR A 209 3.67 9.75 -8.25
CA TYR A 209 3.86 8.53 -7.45
C TYR A 209 5.14 7.78 -7.82
N CYS A 210 5.37 7.60 -9.13
CA CYS A 210 6.55 6.94 -9.66
C CYS A 210 7.84 7.71 -9.33
N ALA A 211 7.83 9.03 -9.49
CA ALA A 211 8.97 9.88 -9.13
C ALA A 211 9.26 9.90 -7.62
N ASP A 212 8.25 9.89 -6.75
CA ASP A 212 8.45 9.88 -5.30
C ASP A 212 9.14 8.59 -4.81
N ARG A 213 8.94 7.48 -5.53
CA ARG A 213 9.49 6.16 -5.19
C ARG A 213 10.66 5.73 -6.07
N ASN A 214 11.01 6.53 -7.08
CA ASN A 214 12.03 6.21 -8.07
C ASN A 214 11.78 4.86 -8.80
N VAL A 215 10.54 4.64 -9.23
CA VAL A 215 10.09 3.41 -9.91
C VAL A 215 9.38 3.73 -11.22
N ASN A 216 9.44 2.81 -12.19
CA ASN A 216 8.73 2.91 -13.47
C ASN A 216 8.87 4.26 -14.20
N LEU A 217 10.07 4.87 -14.18
CA LEU A 217 10.29 6.23 -14.69
C LEU A 217 9.91 6.41 -16.16
N ASP A 218 10.10 5.40 -17.01
CA ASP A 218 9.73 5.47 -18.44
C ASP A 218 8.21 5.55 -18.66
N GLU A 219 7.43 4.81 -17.87
CA GLU A 219 5.96 4.90 -17.89
C GLU A 219 5.49 6.21 -17.25
N ALA A 220 6.12 6.62 -16.17
CA ALA A 220 5.86 7.91 -15.52
C ALA A 220 6.08 9.09 -16.48
N LEU A 221 7.13 9.05 -17.30
CA LEU A 221 7.38 10.05 -18.34
C LEU A 221 6.29 10.08 -19.40
N ARG A 222 5.76 8.91 -19.80
CA ARG A 222 4.62 8.83 -20.73
C ARG A 222 3.34 9.39 -20.11
N TRP A 223 3.05 9.07 -18.85
CA TRP A 223 1.91 9.67 -18.15
C TRP A 223 2.07 11.19 -17.98
N ALA A 224 3.26 11.66 -17.62
CA ALA A 224 3.53 13.08 -17.50
C ALA A 224 3.39 13.81 -18.84
N ASP A 225 3.84 13.21 -19.95
CA ASP A 225 3.66 13.76 -21.29
C ASP A 225 2.18 13.81 -21.69
N TYR A 226 1.43 12.73 -21.44
CA TYR A 226 -0.01 12.69 -21.72
C TYR A 226 -0.80 13.70 -20.86
N ALA A 227 -0.40 13.91 -19.61
CA ALA A 227 -0.98 14.92 -18.73
C ALA A 227 -0.82 16.34 -19.29
N ILE A 228 0.21 16.60 -20.09
CA ILE A 228 0.49 17.91 -20.70
C ILE A 228 -0.15 18.03 -22.10
N ASN A 229 -0.02 16.97 -22.91
CA ASN A 229 -0.23 17.02 -24.36
C ASN A 229 -1.39 16.16 -24.89
N GLY A 230 -2.08 15.40 -24.03
CA GLY A 230 -3.17 14.51 -24.46
C GLY A 230 -4.30 15.28 -25.15
N GLN A 231 -4.73 14.84 -26.35
CA GLN A 231 -5.68 15.57 -27.21
C GLN A 231 -6.98 16.02 -26.52
N PHE A 232 -7.49 15.23 -25.57
CA PHE A 232 -8.73 15.52 -24.85
C PHE A 232 -8.54 15.78 -23.35
N VAL A 233 -7.34 15.53 -22.83
CA VAL A 233 -7.06 15.48 -21.39
C VAL A 233 -5.94 16.43 -21.00
N GLY A 234 -4.99 16.69 -21.89
CA GLY A 234 -3.76 17.43 -21.63
C GLY A 234 -4.03 18.85 -21.15
N GLN A 235 -3.36 19.21 -20.06
CA GLN A 235 -3.40 20.55 -19.49
C GLN A 235 -2.01 20.99 -19.05
N LYS A 236 -1.58 22.14 -19.55
CA LYS A 236 -0.38 22.82 -19.08
C LYS A 236 -0.69 23.55 -17.77
N THR A 237 -0.19 23.00 -16.67
CA THR A 237 -0.25 23.62 -15.35
C THR A 237 1.14 23.54 -14.73
N PHE A 238 1.36 24.29 -13.64
CA PHE A 238 2.59 24.13 -12.88
C PHE A 238 2.80 22.67 -12.46
N GLY A 239 1.75 22.00 -11.98
CA GLY A 239 1.82 20.60 -11.53
C GLY A 239 2.23 19.61 -12.63
N THR A 240 1.65 19.71 -13.84
CA THR A 240 1.95 18.78 -14.94
C THR A 240 3.37 18.99 -15.47
N LEU A 241 3.76 20.25 -15.70
CA LEU A 241 5.10 20.60 -16.21
C LEU A 241 6.20 20.30 -15.17
N SER A 242 6.00 20.66 -13.90
CA SER A 242 6.99 20.41 -12.84
C SER A 242 7.17 18.93 -12.53
N THR A 243 6.10 18.12 -12.61
CA THR A 243 6.19 16.66 -12.46
C THR A 243 7.04 16.06 -13.58
N LYS A 244 6.83 16.47 -14.84
CA LYS A 244 7.67 16.02 -15.97
C LYS A 244 9.12 16.50 -15.82
N ALA A 245 9.35 17.75 -15.40
CA ALA A 245 10.69 18.26 -15.14
C ALA A 245 11.43 17.47 -14.05
N ARG A 246 10.72 17.07 -12.98
CA ARG A 246 11.26 16.21 -11.93
C ARG A 246 11.70 14.85 -12.49
N LEU A 247 10.85 14.20 -13.29
CA LEU A 247 11.17 12.92 -13.94
C LEU A 247 12.34 13.04 -14.93
N LEU A 248 12.41 14.13 -15.69
CA LEU A 248 13.54 14.41 -16.60
C LEU A 248 14.84 14.59 -15.82
N THR A 249 14.80 15.28 -14.68
CA THR A 249 15.98 15.39 -13.79
C THR A 249 16.44 14.02 -13.31
N MET A 250 15.51 13.16 -12.86
CA MET A 250 15.81 11.80 -12.39
C MET A 250 16.37 10.89 -13.49
N THR A 251 16.05 11.17 -14.75
CA THR A 251 16.52 10.41 -15.92
C THR A 251 17.71 11.10 -16.64
N GLY A 252 18.34 12.08 -16.00
CA GLY A 252 19.56 12.73 -16.50
C GLY A 252 19.35 13.82 -17.56
N LYS A 253 18.11 14.21 -17.85
CA LYS A 253 17.74 15.19 -18.88
C LYS A 253 17.57 16.60 -18.28
N GLN A 254 18.63 17.11 -17.66
CA GLN A 254 18.58 18.37 -16.90
C GLN A 254 18.17 19.59 -17.75
N ALA A 255 18.69 19.73 -18.97
CA ALA A 255 18.39 20.88 -19.83
C ALA A 255 16.90 20.94 -20.21
N GLU A 256 16.29 19.79 -20.50
CA GLU A 256 14.86 19.69 -20.79
C GLU A 256 14.02 19.99 -19.53
N ALA A 257 14.45 19.51 -18.36
CA ALA A 257 13.81 19.82 -17.09
C ALA A 257 13.82 21.33 -16.79
N ASP A 258 14.96 21.99 -16.97
CA ASP A 258 15.11 23.43 -16.73
C ASP A 258 14.25 24.25 -17.70
N ALA A 259 14.14 23.84 -18.96
CA ALA A 259 13.25 24.46 -19.93
C ALA A 259 11.77 24.34 -19.54
N LEU A 260 11.32 23.15 -19.12
CA LEU A 260 9.96 22.96 -18.62
C LEU A 260 9.67 23.77 -17.37
N MET A 261 10.62 23.88 -16.45
CA MET A 261 10.41 24.70 -15.25
C MET A 261 10.31 26.20 -15.57
N LYS A 262 11.04 26.70 -16.57
CA LYS A 262 10.86 28.09 -17.05
C LYS A 262 9.45 28.33 -17.60
N GLU A 263 8.88 27.35 -18.30
CA GLU A 263 7.49 27.40 -18.78
C GLU A 263 6.48 27.29 -17.62
N ALA A 264 6.75 26.42 -16.63
CA ALA A 264 5.86 26.17 -15.50
C ALA A 264 5.77 27.36 -14.54
N LEU A 265 6.89 28.02 -14.26
CA LEU A 265 7.03 28.98 -13.17
C LEU A 265 6.03 30.15 -13.23
N PRO A 266 5.73 30.78 -14.40
CA PRO A 266 4.67 31.80 -14.48
C PRO A 266 3.30 31.34 -13.97
N MET A 267 2.98 30.05 -14.13
CA MET A 267 1.70 29.43 -13.73
C MET A 267 1.64 29.12 -12.23
N ALA A 268 2.76 29.16 -11.53
CA ALA A 268 2.85 28.73 -10.14
C ALA A 268 2.20 29.76 -9.18
N ASN A 269 1.62 29.25 -8.09
CA ASN A 269 1.19 30.05 -6.94
C ASN A 269 2.38 30.34 -5.98
N GLU A 270 2.16 31.17 -4.96
CA GLU A 270 3.22 31.61 -4.05
C GLU A 270 3.95 30.45 -3.37
N GLN A 271 3.18 29.43 -2.95
CA GLN A 271 3.71 28.25 -2.27
C GLN A 271 4.55 27.41 -3.24
N GLU A 272 4.09 27.21 -4.46
CA GLU A 272 4.80 26.46 -5.49
C GLU A 272 6.13 27.13 -5.89
N TYR A 273 6.13 28.46 -6.05
CA TYR A 273 7.37 29.24 -6.21
C TYR A 273 8.33 28.98 -5.05
N TYR A 274 7.82 29.08 -3.82
CA TYR A 274 8.64 28.94 -2.64
C TYR A 274 9.27 27.53 -2.54
N GLN A 275 8.48 26.48 -2.79
CA GLN A 275 8.97 25.10 -2.75
C GLN A 275 9.99 24.81 -3.86
N TYR A 276 9.77 25.32 -5.07
CA TYR A 276 10.73 25.15 -6.17
C TYR A 276 12.06 25.87 -5.88
N GLY A 277 12.01 27.10 -5.37
CA GLY A 277 13.22 27.82 -4.93
C GLY A 277 13.97 27.06 -3.82
N ARG A 278 13.26 26.49 -2.84
CA ARG A 278 13.88 25.64 -1.79
C ARG A 278 14.51 24.37 -2.37
N GLN A 279 13.89 23.76 -3.37
CA GLN A 279 14.44 22.60 -4.06
C GLN A 279 15.77 22.95 -4.75
N LEU A 280 15.84 24.07 -5.47
CA LEU A 280 17.07 24.53 -6.13
C LEU A 280 18.21 24.75 -5.13
N ILE A 281 17.93 25.35 -3.96
CA ILE A 281 18.93 25.51 -2.89
C ILE A 281 19.47 24.13 -2.46
N ARG A 282 18.61 23.14 -2.20
CA ARG A 282 19.04 21.78 -1.83
C ARG A 282 19.86 21.10 -2.93
N GLN A 283 19.58 21.42 -4.19
CA GLN A 283 20.35 20.96 -5.35
C GLN A 283 21.66 21.76 -5.57
N LYS A 284 22.03 22.66 -4.64
CA LYS A 284 23.19 23.55 -4.73
C LYS A 284 23.16 24.53 -5.92
N LYS A 285 21.95 24.81 -6.44
CA LYS A 285 21.68 25.79 -7.50
C LYS A 285 21.27 27.15 -6.89
N ALA A 286 22.17 27.73 -6.10
CA ALA A 286 21.86 28.91 -5.28
C ALA A 286 21.54 30.16 -6.11
N LYS A 287 22.19 30.34 -7.27
CA LYS A 287 21.96 31.49 -8.15
C LYS A 287 20.58 31.41 -8.81
N GLU A 288 20.22 30.23 -9.31
CA GLU A 288 18.92 29.95 -9.91
C GLU A 288 17.81 30.09 -8.86
N ALA A 289 18.04 29.63 -7.63
CA ALA A 289 17.10 29.84 -6.54
C ALA A 289 16.87 31.33 -6.27
N LEU A 290 17.93 32.14 -6.26
CA LEU A 290 17.82 33.59 -6.09
C LEU A 290 16.97 34.24 -7.18
N GLU A 291 17.16 33.88 -8.45
CA GLU A 291 16.33 34.35 -9.56
C GLU A 291 14.85 33.97 -9.37
N VAL A 292 14.57 32.73 -8.95
CA VAL A 292 13.21 32.26 -8.67
C VAL A 292 12.56 33.08 -7.55
N PHE A 293 13.27 33.31 -6.43
CA PHE A 293 12.74 34.06 -5.30
C PHE A 293 12.61 35.57 -5.59
N GLN A 294 13.47 36.14 -6.43
CA GLN A 294 13.30 37.50 -6.95
C GLN A 294 12.06 37.61 -7.83
N SER A 295 11.81 36.62 -8.69
CA SER A 295 10.58 36.55 -9.49
C SER A 295 9.34 36.43 -8.60
N LEU A 296 9.38 35.59 -7.56
CA LEU A 296 8.30 35.48 -6.57
C LEU A 296 8.02 36.84 -5.89
N ALA A 297 9.06 37.51 -5.40
CA ALA A 297 8.90 38.80 -4.73
C ALA A 297 8.42 39.92 -5.66
N LYS A 298 8.71 39.83 -6.97
CA LYS A 298 8.15 40.72 -7.98
C LYS A 298 6.66 40.46 -8.23
N LYS A 299 6.25 39.17 -8.27
CA LYS A 299 4.85 38.77 -8.47
C LYS A 299 3.99 39.06 -7.24
N ASN A 300 4.51 38.78 -6.05
CA ASN A 300 3.83 38.91 -4.77
C ASN A 300 4.69 39.73 -3.79
N PRO A 301 4.74 41.06 -3.97
CA PRO A 301 5.54 41.92 -3.12
C PRO A 301 4.97 41.98 -1.70
N ASN A 302 5.85 42.09 -0.70
CA ASN A 302 5.49 42.28 0.70
C ASN A 302 4.60 41.16 1.29
N VAL A 303 4.83 39.91 0.88
CA VAL A 303 4.23 38.73 1.49
C VAL A 303 5.30 37.94 2.24
N PHE A 304 4.89 37.25 3.31
CA PHE A 304 5.77 36.44 4.16
C PHE A 304 6.66 35.49 3.35
N LEU A 305 6.08 34.67 2.48
CA LEU A 305 6.81 33.65 1.71
C LEU A 305 7.81 34.26 0.73
N SER A 306 7.49 35.38 0.10
CA SER A 306 8.41 36.11 -0.79
C SER A 306 9.66 36.58 -0.05
N ASN A 307 9.47 37.23 1.10
CA ASN A 307 10.58 37.73 1.92
C ASN A 307 11.38 36.58 2.55
N MET A 308 10.70 35.53 3.02
CA MET A 308 11.32 34.33 3.54
C MET A 308 12.18 33.62 2.48
N GLY A 309 11.66 33.56 1.25
CA GLY A 309 12.34 33.01 0.10
C GLY A 309 13.62 33.77 -0.23
N LEU A 310 13.54 35.09 -0.32
CA LEU A 310 14.70 35.94 -0.56
C LEU A 310 15.75 35.83 0.57
N MET A 311 15.34 35.82 1.84
CA MET A 311 16.26 35.60 2.96
C MET A 311 17.08 34.32 2.75
N ARG A 312 16.40 33.21 2.44
CA ARG A 312 17.05 31.92 2.21
C ARG A 312 17.95 31.93 0.98
N ALA A 313 17.52 32.57 -0.11
CA ALA A 313 18.29 32.63 -1.34
C ALA A 313 19.58 33.45 -1.19
N TYR A 314 19.49 34.64 -0.58
CA TYR A 314 20.66 35.47 -0.29
C TYR A 314 21.64 34.77 0.65
N SER A 315 21.13 34.02 1.64
CA SER A 315 21.98 33.19 2.50
C SER A 315 22.72 32.11 1.71
N ALA A 316 22.04 31.43 0.79
CA ALA A 316 22.62 30.35 -0.01
C ALA A 316 23.72 30.85 -0.96
N VAL A 317 23.69 32.12 -1.38
CA VAL A 317 24.76 32.75 -2.16
C VAL A 317 25.83 33.44 -1.30
N GLY A 318 25.73 33.34 0.03
CA GLY A 318 26.71 33.88 0.99
C GLY A 318 26.51 35.36 1.36
N ASP A 319 25.44 36.01 0.91
CA ASP A 319 25.13 37.39 1.29
C ASP A 319 24.25 37.41 2.55
N TYR A 320 24.87 37.15 3.70
CA TYR A 320 24.17 37.08 4.98
C TYR A 320 23.58 38.42 5.42
N LYS A 321 24.12 39.54 4.92
CA LYS A 321 23.61 40.88 5.22
C LYS A 321 22.28 41.11 4.51
N ALA A 322 22.23 40.89 3.18
CA ALA A 322 20.99 40.98 2.43
C ALA A 322 19.97 39.95 2.94
N ALA A 323 20.41 38.74 3.26
CA ALA A 323 19.57 37.72 3.87
C ALA A 323 18.89 38.23 5.14
N ALA A 324 19.65 38.83 6.07
CA ALA A 324 19.11 39.35 7.32
C ALA A 324 18.10 40.48 7.09
N ASP A 325 18.32 41.36 6.11
CA ASP A 325 17.39 42.44 5.78
C ASP A 325 16.05 41.91 5.24
N TRP A 326 16.08 40.88 4.38
CA TRP A 326 14.87 40.18 3.95
C TRP A 326 14.20 39.39 5.07
N GLY A 327 14.99 38.80 5.96
CA GLY A 327 14.49 38.09 7.15
C GLY A 327 13.72 39.00 8.11
N LYS A 328 14.18 40.24 8.32
CA LYS A 328 13.44 41.25 9.12
C LYS A 328 12.10 41.60 8.48
N LYS A 329 12.04 41.72 7.15
CA LYS A 329 10.78 41.95 6.41
C LYS A 329 9.84 40.75 6.52
N ALA A 330 10.38 39.52 6.47
CA ALA A 330 9.60 38.31 6.69
C ALA A 330 9.05 38.26 8.13
N LEU A 331 9.88 38.60 9.12
CA LEU A 331 9.49 38.61 10.54
C LEU A 331 8.29 39.53 10.82
N ALA A 332 8.27 40.71 10.20
CA ALA A 332 7.17 41.68 10.33
C ALA A 332 5.84 41.16 9.76
N LEU A 333 5.89 40.17 8.88
CA LEU A 333 4.72 39.60 8.18
C LEU A 333 4.45 38.14 8.59
N ALA A 334 5.04 37.67 9.69
CA ALA A 334 4.89 36.29 10.13
C ALA A 334 3.40 35.99 10.46
N PRO A 335 2.81 34.91 9.88
CA PRO A 335 1.38 34.63 10.03
C PRO A 335 1.00 34.09 11.41
N ASP A 336 1.96 33.52 12.14
CA ASP A 336 1.75 32.93 13.47
C ASP A 336 3.03 32.93 14.32
N ALA A 337 2.88 32.58 15.60
CA ALA A 337 3.97 32.56 16.57
C ALA A 337 5.10 31.57 16.22
N ASN A 338 4.77 30.43 15.60
CA ASN A 338 5.77 29.43 15.23
C ASN A 338 6.64 29.94 14.08
N ASN A 339 6.03 30.55 13.07
CA ASN A 339 6.72 31.19 11.97
C ASN A 339 7.58 32.36 12.45
N LYS A 340 7.07 33.18 13.37
CA LYS A 340 7.84 34.27 14.00
C LYS A 340 9.10 33.76 14.70
N ALA A 341 8.94 32.80 15.61
CA ALA A 341 10.06 32.20 16.34
C ALA A 341 11.09 31.54 15.40
N ASN A 342 10.61 30.89 14.33
CA ASN A 342 11.50 30.32 13.32
C ASN A 342 12.33 31.40 12.61
N VAL A 343 11.72 32.51 12.16
CA VAL A 343 12.47 33.59 11.50
C VAL A 343 13.47 34.25 12.46
N GLU A 344 13.11 34.49 13.71
CA GLU A 344 14.03 35.02 14.74
C GLU A 344 15.26 34.12 14.93
N ARG A 345 15.05 32.81 15.02
CA ARG A 345 16.15 31.83 15.09
C ARG A 345 17.06 31.90 13.86
N LEU A 346 16.49 32.01 12.65
CA LEU A 346 17.28 32.10 11.42
C LEU A 346 18.08 33.42 11.35
N LEU A 347 17.51 34.53 11.80
CA LEU A 347 18.21 35.81 11.90
C LEU A 347 19.40 35.74 12.86
N GLN A 348 19.28 35.01 13.98
CA GLN A 348 20.41 34.80 14.89
C GLN A 348 21.53 33.97 14.24
N GLN A 349 21.18 32.97 13.41
CA GLN A 349 22.17 32.20 12.65
C GLN A 349 22.90 33.09 11.62
N LEU A 350 22.15 33.93 10.89
CA LEU A 350 22.74 34.89 9.94
C LEU A 350 23.67 35.89 10.63
N ALA A 351 23.32 36.36 11.83
CA ALA A 351 24.17 37.24 12.62
C ALA A 351 25.52 36.59 13.02
N GLN A 352 25.58 35.27 13.04
CA GLN A 352 26.80 34.49 13.26
C GLN A 352 27.54 34.14 11.96
N GLY A 353 27.09 34.65 10.80
CA GLY A 353 27.66 34.32 9.49
C GLY A 353 27.39 32.88 9.05
N LYS A 354 26.30 32.27 9.52
CA LYS A 354 25.93 30.89 9.18
C LYS A 354 24.80 30.88 8.16
N ASP A 355 24.88 29.95 7.21
CA ASP A 355 23.79 29.66 6.29
C ASP A 355 22.55 29.12 7.04
N VAL A 356 21.36 29.51 6.58
CA VAL A 356 20.04 29.17 7.17
C VAL A 356 19.33 28.02 6.46
N ASN A 357 19.96 27.45 5.43
CA ASN A 357 19.36 26.47 4.54
C ASN A 357 19.59 25.02 4.93
#